data_AF-A0A847MNS6-F1
#
_entry.id   AF-A0A847MNS6-F1
#
_cell.length_a   1.000
_cell.length_b   1.000
_cell.length_c   1.000
_cell.angle_alpha   90.00
_cell.angle_beta   90.00
_cell.angle_gamma   90.00
#
_symmetry.space_group_name_H-M   'P 1'
#
loop_
_entity.id
_entity.type
_entity.pdbx_description
1 polymer ?
#
loop_
_entity_poly.entity_id
_entity_poly.type
_entity_poly.pdbx_seq_one_letter_code
_entity_poly.pdbx_strand_id
1 'polypeptide(L)'
;MNNPIPLSNLPQSNIFQKGDVFVLFGELFGRGYATGLVEQARQAGMDIVGITVGRRDDNKALRPLNEEELAAAEASLGGKIINIPLMAGFDLDAPEGEPTPTDLLNQSTIKSWQEDKLDWDYIEKCRAIGIKRFKDAAAQAMSVLDGMIEDGKNVFFAHTMAG
;
A
#
# COMPACT_ATOMS: atom_id res chain seq x y z
N MET A 1 -15.44 2.06 -20.09
CA MET A 1 -16.14 3.35 -20.30
C MET A 1 -15.59 3.98 -21.56
N ASN A 2 -16.43 4.40 -22.50
CA ASN A 2 -15.98 4.98 -23.78
C ASN A 2 -15.91 6.51 -23.78
N ASN A 3 -16.48 7.15 -22.75
CA ASN A 3 -16.48 8.60 -22.52
C ASN A 3 -16.16 8.89 -21.04
N PRO A 4 -15.79 10.12 -20.65
CA PRO A 4 -15.69 10.51 -19.24
C PRO A 4 -17.06 10.48 -18.51
N ILE A 5 -17.07 10.17 -17.22
CA ILE A 5 -18.25 10.31 -16.33
C ILE A 5 -17.99 11.49 -15.38
N PRO A 6 -18.54 12.68 -15.64
CA PRO A 6 -18.32 13.83 -14.78
C PRO A 6 -19.19 13.76 -13.52
N LEU A 7 -18.61 14.10 -12.37
CA LEU A 7 -19.36 14.50 -11.17
C LEU A 7 -19.65 16.00 -11.27
N SER A 8 -20.85 16.37 -11.76
CA SER A 8 -21.20 17.76 -12.07
C SER A 8 -21.78 18.55 -10.90
N ASN A 9 -22.15 17.88 -9.81
CA ASN A 9 -22.73 18.50 -8.62
C ASN A 9 -21.84 18.24 -7.41
N LEU A 10 -21.63 19.26 -6.58
CA LEU A 10 -20.88 19.13 -5.34
C LEU A 10 -21.73 18.34 -4.30
N PRO A 11 -21.27 17.18 -3.81
CA PRO A 11 -21.98 16.43 -2.78
C PRO A 11 -22.13 17.26 -1.49
N GLN A 12 -23.31 17.19 -0.85
CA GLN A 12 -23.64 17.96 0.36
C GLN A 12 -23.87 17.08 1.61
N SER A 13 -23.83 15.76 1.46
CA SER A 13 -24.13 14.80 2.52
C SER A 13 -22.86 14.20 3.11
N ASN A 14 -22.85 14.01 4.42
CA ASN A 14 -21.83 13.25 5.13
C ASN A 14 -22.50 12.23 6.05
N ILE A 15 -22.07 10.97 5.99
CA ILE A 15 -22.55 9.88 6.85
C ILE A 15 -21.56 9.53 7.97
N PHE A 16 -20.32 10.01 7.87
CA PHE A 16 -19.25 9.68 8.80
C PHE A 16 -19.31 10.56 10.04
N GLN A 17 -19.10 9.93 11.18
CA GLN A 17 -19.17 10.54 12.49
C GLN A 17 -18.05 10.03 13.39
N LYS A 18 -18.01 10.55 14.62
CA LYS A 18 -17.03 10.14 15.63
C LYS A 18 -17.08 8.63 15.90
N GLY A 19 -15.91 7.99 15.84
CA GLY A 19 -15.74 6.55 16.03
C GLY A 19 -15.99 5.70 14.78
N ASP A 20 -16.34 6.32 13.64
CA ASP A 20 -16.19 5.65 12.35
C ASP A 20 -14.71 5.60 11.95
N VAL A 21 -14.31 4.62 11.15
CA VAL A 21 -12.90 4.33 10.88
C VAL A 21 -12.52 4.71 9.46
N PHE A 22 -11.46 5.50 9.31
CA PHE A 22 -10.84 5.80 8.03
C PHE A 22 -9.55 4.99 7.89
N VAL A 23 -9.45 4.21 6.82
CA VAL A 23 -8.32 3.34 6.52
C VAL A 23 -7.59 3.85 5.28
N LEU A 24 -6.39 4.39 5.47
CA LEU A 24 -5.49 4.70 4.36
C LEU A 24 -4.81 3.42 3.87
N PHE A 25 -5.25 2.91 2.72
CA PHE A 25 -4.67 1.73 2.07
C PHE A 25 -3.59 2.17 1.07
N GLY A 26 -2.47 2.58 1.66
CA GLY A 26 -1.28 3.15 1.05
C GLY A 26 -0.47 3.87 2.15
N GLU A 27 0.72 4.37 1.82
CA GLU A 27 1.55 5.11 2.77
C GLU A 27 1.62 6.59 2.36
N LEU A 28 1.47 7.50 3.33
CA LEU A 28 1.46 8.93 3.08
C LEU A 28 2.90 9.45 2.95
N PHE A 29 3.32 9.79 1.73
CA PHE A 29 4.62 10.39 1.48
C PHE A 29 4.47 11.89 1.16
N GLY A 30 4.87 12.75 2.10
CA GLY A 30 4.85 14.20 1.91
C GLY A 30 3.45 14.78 1.63
N ARG A 31 3.39 15.83 0.79
CA ARG A 31 2.12 16.47 0.38
C ARG A 31 1.60 15.79 -0.87
N GLY A 32 0.46 15.11 -0.77
CA GLY A 32 -0.20 14.44 -1.90
C GLY A 32 -1.73 14.57 -1.84
N TYR A 33 -2.44 14.03 -2.83
CA TYR A 33 -3.91 14.06 -2.86
C TYR A 33 -4.55 13.45 -1.59
N ALA A 34 -3.94 12.39 -1.06
CA ALA A 34 -4.41 11.71 0.14
C ALA A 34 -4.46 12.61 1.38
N THR A 35 -3.58 13.63 1.47
CA THR A 35 -3.53 14.55 2.62
C THR A 35 -4.86 15.26 2.84
N GLY A 36 -5.51 15.72 1.76
CA GLY A 36 -6.81 16.39 1.86
C GLY A 36 -7.93 15.46 2.33
N LEU A 37 -7.92 14.21 1.85
CA LEU A 37 -8.93 13.21 2.24
C LEU A 37 -8.78 12.79 3.71
N VAL A 38 -7.55 12.56 4.18
CA VAL A 38 -7.26 12.25 5.59
C VAL A 38 -7.69 13.40 6.50
N GLU A 39 -7.44 14.65 6.09
CA GLU A 39 -7.85 15.81 6.87
C GLU A 39 -9.39 15.94 6.97
N GLN A 40 -10.13 15.65 5.90
CA GLN A 40 -11.60 15.61 5.96
C GLN A 40 -12.12 14.50 6.89
N ALA A 41 -11.51 13.32 6.85
CA ALA A 41 -11.86 12.23 7.77
C ALA A 41 -11.62 12.63 9.24
N ARG A 42 -10.49 13.29 9.52
CA ARG A 42 -10.17 13.82 10.86
C ARG A 42 -11.18 14.87 11.30
N GLN A 43 -11.57 15.80 10.42
CA GLN A 43 -12.58 16.81 10.72
C GLN A 43 -13.96 16.21 10.99
N ALA A 44 -14.31 15.10 10.36
CA ALA A 44 -15.50 14.32 10.66
C ALA A 44 -15.42 13.53 11.99
N GLY A 45 -14.26 13.54 12.65
CA GLY A 45 -14.02 12.86 13.93
C GLY A 45 -13.71 11.36 13.79
N MET A 46 -13.37 10.89 12.59
CA MET A 46 -13.06 9.48 12.34
C MET A 46 -11.73 9.09 12.98
N ASP A 47 -11.64 7.81 13.38
CA ASP A 47 -10.39 7.21 13.81
C ASP A 47 -9.53 6.89 12.58
N ILE A 48 -8.32 7.45 12.54
CA ILE A 48 -7.42 7.31 11.39
C ILE A 48 -6.51 6.10 11.60
N VAL A 49 -6.60 5.15 10.68
CA VAL A 49 -5.75 3.97 10.59
C VAL A 49 -5.06 3.95 9.24
N GLY A 50 -3.79 3.58 9.21
CA GLY A 50 -3.01 3.42 7.99
C GLY A 50 -2.32 2.07 7.94
N ILE A 51 -1.80 1.77 6.75
CA ILE A 51 -0.88 0.65 6.54
C ILE A 51 0.52 1.20 6.25
N THR A 52 1.52 0.32 6.26
CA THR A 52 2.87 0.64 5.79
C THR A 52 3.26 -0.29 4.66
N VAL A 53 4.07 0.20 3.72
CA VAL A 53 4.74 -0.66 2.74
C VAL A 53 5.96 -1.38 3.33
N GLY A 54 6.33 -1.06 4.58
CA GLY A 54 7.55 -1.54 5.23
C GLY A 54 8.80 -0.89 4.65
N ARG A 55 9.95 -1.47 4.96
CA ARG A 55 11.27 -1.06 4.44
C ARG A 55 12.02 -2.28 3.94
N ARG A 56 13.14 -2.06 3.26
CA ARG A 56 14.09 -3.14 2.97
C ARG A 56 15.32 -3.01 3.84
N ASP A 57 15.88 -4.14 4.26
CA ASP A 57 17.17 -4.19 4.94
C ASP A 57 18.34 -4.17 3.94
N ASP A 58 19.56 -4.29 4.44
CA ASP A 58 20.78 -4.30 3.63
C ASP A 58 20.86 -5.48 2.66
N ASN A 59 20.14 -6.57 2.95
CA ASN A 59 20.01 -7.74 2.07
C ASN A 59 18.83 -7.59 1.08
N LYS A 60 18.24 -6.39 1.00
CA LYS A 60 17.03 -6.09 0.23
C LYS A 60 15.80 -6.89 0.68
N ALA A 61 15.81 -7.54 1.85
CA ALA A 61 14.65 -8.28 2.34
C ALA A 61 13.60 -7.31 2.90
N LEU A 62 12.32 -7.57 2.63
CA LEU A 62 11.22 -6.74 3.12
C LEU A 62 11.03 -6.95 4.63
N ARG A 63 10.97 -5.85 5.39
CA ARG A 63 10.82 -5.85 6.85
C ARG A 63 9.77 -4.84 7.32
N PRO A 64 9.16 -5.05 8.50
CA PRO A 64 8.34 -4.03 9.16
C PRO A 64 9.15 -2.79 9.52
N LEU A 65 8.44 -1.72 9.86
CA LEU A 65 9.03 -0.52 10.45
C LEU A 65 9.60 -0.86 11.82
N ASN A 66 10.76 -0.30 12.15
CA ASN A 66 11.24 -0.27 13.53
C ASN A 66 10.44 0.75 14.36
N GLU A 67 10.72 0.85 15.65
CA GLU A 67 9.95 1.72 16.57
C GLU A 67 10.01 3.20 16.19
N GLU A 68 11.18 3.69 15.78
CA GLU A 68 11.38 5.09 15.38
C GLU A 68 10.65 5.40 14.06
N GLU A 69 10.79 4.52 13.08
CA GLU A 69 10.11 4.61 11.78
C GLU A 69 8.59 4.58 11.95
N LEU A 70 8.08 3.69 12.81
CA LEU A 70 6.66 3.56 13.10
C LEU A 70 6.13 4.82 13.80
N ALA A 71 6.82 5.31 14.83
CA ALA A 71 6.42 6.51 15.55
C ALA A 71 6.40 7.75 14.63
N ALA A 72 7.39 7.90 13.76
CA ALA A 72 7.43 8.98 12.77
C ALA A 72 6.28 8.86 11.75
N ALA A 73 5.98 7.65 11.29
CA ALA A 73 4.91 7.41 10.34
C ALA A 73 3.51 7.65 10.97
N GLU A 74 3.28 7.19 12.21
CA GLU A 74 2.04 7.46 12.96
C GLU A 74 1.85 8.96 13.20
N ALA A 75 2.92 9.68 13.56
CA ALA A 75 2.90 11.13 13.73
C ALA A 75 2.56 11.87 12.44
N SER A 76 3.13 11.43 11.30
CA SER A 76 2.83 12.02 9.99
C SER A 76 1.40 11.74 9.52
N LEU A 77 0.88 10.54 9.79
CA LEU A 77 -0.50 10.18 9.45
C LEU A 77 -1.50 10.88 10.37
N GLY A 78 -1.12 11.08 11.64
CA GLY A 78 -2.01 11.49 12.72
C GLY A 78 -3.00 10.40 13.09
N GLY A 79 -2.53 9.15 13.15
CA GLY A 79 -3.32 7.94 13.33
C GLY A 79 -2.45 6.70 13.56
N LYS A 80 -3.09 5.56 13.82
CA LYS A 80 -2.38 4.28 14.03
C LYS A 80 -1.93 3.66 12.72
N ILE A 81 -0.78 2.97 12.73
CA ILE A 81 -0.30 2.22 11.57
C ILE A 81 -0.22 0.74 11.91
N ILE A 82 -0.87 -0.08 11.07
CA ILE A 82 -0.73 -1.52 11.10
C ILE A 82 0.64 -1.86 10.50
N ASN A 83 1.59 -2.24 11.35
CA ASN A 83 2.99 -2.46 11.00
C ASN A 83 3.25 -3.82 10.32
N ILE A 84 2.52 -4.08 9.24
CA ILE A 84 2.67 -5.25 8.37
C ILE A 84 3.06 -4.73 6.97
N PRO A 85 4.22 -5.15 6.40
CA PRO A 85 4.69 -4.66 5.10
C PRO A 85 3.77 -5.01 3.93
N LEU A 86 2.94 -4.06 3.49
CA LEU A 86 2.10 -4.16 2.29
C LEU A 86 2.78 -3.56 1.05
N MET A 87 3.98 -4.05 0.73
CA MET A 87 4.67 -3.68 -0.50
C MET A 87 3.96 -4.33 -1.71
N ALA A 88 3.30 -3.54 -2.54
CA ALA A 88 2.77 -4.01 -3.83
C ALA A 88 3.91 -4.30 -4.83
N GLY A 89 3.57 -4.82 -6.01
CA GLY A 89 4.57 -5.19 -7.03
C GLY A 89 5.22 -6.56 -6.80
N PHE A 90 6.07 -6.95 -7.74
CA PHE A 90 6.77 -8.25 -7.75
C PHE A 90 8.21 -8.16 -8.31
N ASP A 91 8.67 -6.96 -8.63
CA ASP A 91 9.97 -6.65 -9.25
C ASP A 91 11.16 -7.12 -8.42
N LEU A 92 10.95 -7.31 -7.12
CA LEU A 92 11.93 -7.79 -6.15
C LEU A 92 11.48 -9.07 -5.42
N ASP A 93 10.57 -9.83 -6.04
CA ASP A 93 10.15 -11.15 -5.58
C ASP A 93 10.72 -12.24 -6.49
N ALA A 94 11.12 -13.37 -5.90
CA ALA A 94 11.67 -14.54 -6.59
C ALA A 94 11.53 -15.79 -5.72
N PRO A 95 11.67 -17.00 -6.30
CA PRO A 95 11.97 -18.19 -5.52
C PRO A 95 13.24 -18.00 -4.67
N GLU A 96 13.34 -18.74 -3.56
CA GLU A 96 14.47 -18.62 -2.63
C GLU A 96 15.81 -18.93 -3.33
N GLY A 97 16.75 -17.98 -3.27
CA GLY A 97 18.06 -18.09 -3.90
C GLY A 97 18.09 -17.85 -5.41
N GLU A 98 16.96 -17.54 -6.04
CA GLU A 98 16.86 -17.26 -7.47
C GLU A 98 16.78 -15.74 -7.77
N PRO A 99 17.15 -15.28 -8.98
CA PRO A 99 17.21 -13.85 -9.30
C PRO A 99 15.83 -13.19 -9.37
N THR A 100 15.70 -11.95 -8.90
CA THR A 100 14.46 -11.17 -9.06
C THR A 100 14.30 -10.64 -10.50
N PRO A 101 13.10 -10.21 -10.92
CA PRO A 101 12.93 -9.48 -12.18
C PRO A 101 13.89 -8.30 -12.33
N THR A 102 14.14 -7.57 -11.24
CA THR A 102 15.14 -6.48 -11.22
C THR A 102 16.56 -6.99 -11.50
N ASP A 103 16.95 -8.14 -10.96
CA ASP A 103 18.27 -8.73 -11.22
C ASP A 103 18.43 -9.19 -12.67
N LEU A 104 17.35 -9.65 -13.31
CA LEU A 104 17.35 -9.98 -14.73
C LEU A 104 17.53 -8.72 -15.59
N LEU A 105 16.86 -7.63 -15.23
CA LEU A 105 16.98 -6.35 -15.93
C LEU A 105 18.36 -5.68 -15.74
N ASN A 106 19.04 -5.93 -14.62
CA ASN A 106 20.39 -5.40 -14.38
C ASN A 106 21.45 -5.93 -15.36
N GLN A 107 21.13 -6.96 -16.16
CA GLN A 107 22.00 -7.47 -17.22
C GLN A 107 21.88 -6.64 -18.52
N SER A 108 20.79 -5.88 -18.67
CA SER A 108 20.57 -5.03 -19.83
C SER A 108 21.47 -3.80 -19.84
N THR A 109 21.80 -3.33 -21.04
CA THR A 109 22.61 -2.13 -21.26
C THR A 109 21.82 -1.08 -22.03
N ILE A 110 22.31 0.17 -22.03
CA ILE A 110 21.77 1.26 -22.88
C ILE A 110 21.68 0.84 -24.36
N LYS A 111 22.57 -0.05 -24.82
CA LYS A 111 22.62 -0.51 -26.21
C LYS A 111 21.71 -1.71 -26.49
N SER A 112 21.37 -2.51 -25.48
CA SER A 112 20.72 -3.82 -25.68
C SER A 112 19.27 -3.89 -25.20
N TRP A 113 18.82 -2.97 -24.33
CA TRP A 113 17.53 -3.09 -23.63
C TRP A 113 16.29 -3.23 -24.55
N GLN A 114 16.36 -2.73 -25.79
CA GLN A 114 15.25 -2.87 -26.76
C GLN A 114 15.16 -4.28 -27.37
N GLU A 115 16.27 -5.00 -27.40
CA GLU A 115 16.42 -6.29 -28.06
C GLU A 115 16.45 -7.45 -27.05
N ASP A 116 16.94 -7.19 -25.84
CA ASP A 116 17.01 -8.13 -24.72
C ASP A 116 15.67 -8.84 -24.49
N LYS A 117 15.76 -10.14 -24.17
CA LYS A 117 14.59 -11.00 -23.92
C LYS A 117 14.57 -11.43 -22.47
N LEU A 118 13.37 -11.46 -21.91
CA LEU A 118 13.12 -12.01 -20.59
C LEU A 118 12.49 -13.40 -20.73
N ASP A 119 12.83 -14.29 -19.79
CA ASP A 119 12.12 -15.54 -19.59
C ASP A 119 10.77 -15.26 -18.91
N TRP A 120 9.70 -15.24 -19.69
CA TRP A 120 8.37 -14.90 -19.20
C TRP A 120 7.75 -15.98 -18.31
N ASP A 121 8.13 -17.25 -18.49
CA ASP A 121 7.67 -18.34 -17.62
C ASP A 121 8.28 -18.18 -16.23
N TYR A 122 9.53 -17.74 -16.16
CA TYR A 122 10.18 -17.40 -14.90
C TYR A 122 9.59 -16.12 -14.28
N ILE A 123 9.36 -15.05 -15.06
CA ILE A 123 8.72 -13.81 -14.56
C ILE A 123 7.34 -14.10 -13.95
N GLU A 124 6.56 -15.02 -14.51
CA GLU A 124 5.25 -15.38 -13.96
C GLU A 124 5.37 -16.09 -12.60
N LYS A 125 6.43 -16.89 -12.37
CA LYS A 125 6.71 -17.46 -11.03
C LYS A 125 6.96 -16.37 -10.00
N CYS A 126 7.81 -15.39 -10.34
CA CYS A 126 8.09 -14.25 -9.47
C CYS A 126 6.83 -13.43 -9.16
N ARG A 127 6.00 -13.18 -10.19
CA ARG A 127 4.71 -12.50 -10.03
C ARG A 127 3.78 -13.27 -9.10
N ALA A 128 3.66 -14.58 -9.25
CA ALA A 128 2.81 -15.40 -8.39
C ALA A 128 3.25 -15.33 -6.92
N ILE A 129 4.56 -15.31 -6.65
CA ILE A 129 5.13 -15.14 -5.31
C ILE A 129 4.79 -13.76 -4.75
N GLY A 130 5.01 -12.68 -5.51
CA GLY A 130 4.66 -11.33 -5.08
C GLY A 130 3.16 -11.15 -4.79
N ILE A 131 2.29 -11.71 -5.64
CA ILE A 131 0.83 -11.72 -5.41
C ILE A 131 0.49 -12.46 -4.11
N LYS A 132 1.08 -13.64 -3.89
CA LYS A 132 0.82 -14.42 -2.68
C LYS A 132 1.30 -13.66 -1.43
N ARG A 133 2.53 -13.14 -1.44
CA ARG A 133 3.08 -12.31 -0.37
C ARG A 133 2.17 -11.16 -0.01
N PHE A 134 1.69 -10.40 -1.02
CA PHE A 134 0.80 -9.27 -0.80
C PHE A 134 -0.56 -9.70 -0.22
N LYS A 135 -1.16 -10.77 -0.74
CA LYS A 135 -2.44 -11.30 -0.23
C LYS A 135 -2.33 -11.79 1.21
N ASP A 136 -1.26 -12.50 1.53
CA ASP A 136 -1.03 -13.02 2.88
C ASP A 136 -0.84 -11.87 3.88
N ALA A 137 -0.05 -10.85 3.51
CA ALA A 137 0.14 -9.66 4.32
C ALA A 137 -1.17 -8.84 4.47
N ALA A 138 -1.96 -8.72 3.39
CA ALA A 138 -3.25 -8.04 3.43
C ALA A 138 -4.24 -8.77 4.35
N ALA A 139 -4.28 -10.10 4.32
CA ALA A 139 -5.10 -10.89 5.23
C ALA A 139 -4.69 -10.67 6.71
N GLN A 140 -3.38 -10.65 6.99
CA GLN A 140 -2.89 -10.34 8.34
C GLN A 140 -3.26 -8.92 8.78
N ALA A 141 -3.10 -7.93 7.90
CA ALA A 141 -3.45 -6.54 8.20
C ALA A 141 -4.95 -6.38 8.46
N MET A 142 -5.80 -7.02 7.66
CA MET A 142 -7.26 -7.00 7.86
C MET A 142 -7.67 -7.71 9.16
N SER A 143 -6.98 -8.79 9.56
CA SER A 143 -7.22 -9.44 10.85
C SER A 143 -6.89 -8.55 12.04
N VAL A 144 -5.87 -7.69 11.91
CA VAL A 144 -5.54 -6.69 12.95
C VAL A 144 -6.56 -5.56 12.95
N LEU A 145 -6.94 -5.09 11.77
CA LEU A 145 -7.92 -4.01 11.58
C LEU A 145 -9.31 -4.38 12.12
N ASP A 146 -9.73 -5.64 11.99
CA ASP A 146 -11.01 -6.14 12.52
C ASP A 146 -11.16 -5.84 14.02
N GLY A 147 -10.09 -6.01 14.80
CA GLY A 147 -10.07 -5.67 16.23
C GLY A 147 -10.06 -4.17 16.54
N MET A 148 -10.02 -3.29 15.52
CA MET A 148 -10.03 -1.83 15.65
C MET A 148 -11.39 -1.22 15.27
N ILE A 149 -12.31 -1.99 14.70
CA ILE A 149 -13.60 -1.51 14.21
C ILE A 149 -14.71 -2.05 15.11
N GLU A 150 -15.42 -1.16 15.81
CA GLU A 150 -16.58 -1.56 16.62
C GLU A 150 -17.79 -1.93 15.75
N ASP A 151 -18.66 -2.81 16.27
CA ASP A 151 -19.91 -3.19 15.61
C ASP A 151 -20.77 -1.94 15.29
N GLY A 152 -21.30 -1.90 14.06
CA GLY A 152 -22.20 -0.84 13.59
C GLY A 152 -21.50 0.46 13.18
N LYS A 153 -20.16 0.53 13.17
CA LYS A 153 -19.41 1.68 12.65
C LYS A 153 -19.28 1.67 11.14
N ASN A 154 -19.22 2.87 10.55
CA ASN A 154 -18.86 3.00 9.14
C ASN A 154 -17.35 2.88 8.97
N VAL A 155 -16.94 2.35 7.81
CA VAL A 155 -15.52 2.24 7.45
C VAL A 155 -15.29 2.80 6.06
N PHE A 156 -14.30 3.68 5.91
CA PHE A 156 -13.85 4.19 4.63
C PHE A 156 -12.48 3.60 4.30
N PHE A 157 -12.39 2.76 3.26
CA PHE A 157 -11.11 2.33 2.69
C PHE A 157 -10.67 3.27 1.56
N ALA A 158 -9.61 4.03 1.78
CA ALA A 158 -9.03 4.95 0.81
C ALA A 158 -7.77 4.33 0.19
N HIS A 159 -7.91 3.75 -1.01
CA HIS A 159 -6.78 3.16 -1.74
C HIS A 159 -5.95 4.22 -2.46
N THR A 160 -4.63 4.24 -2.24
CA THR A 160 -3.73 5.23 -2.84
C THR A 160 -2.47 4.62 -3.46
N MET A 161 -2.38 3.29 -3.57
CA MET A 161 -1.22 2.64 -4.19
C MET A 161 -1.18 2.91 -5.70
N ALA A 162 -0.02 3.34 -6.18
CA ALA A 162 0.32 3.47 -7.59
C ALA A 162 1.86 3.39 -7.72
N GLY A 163 2.35 2.72 -8.75
CA GLY A 163 3.78 2.49 -8.98
C GLY A 163 4.03 1.55 -10.14
#